data_AF-A0A2A5M2V5-F1
#
_entry.id   AF-A0A2A5M2V5-F1
#
_cell.length_a   1.000
_cell.length_b   1.000
_cell.length_c   1.000
_cell.angle_alpha   90.00
_cell.angle_beta   90.00
_cell.angle_gamma   90.00
#
_symmetry.space_group_name_H-M   'P 1'
#
loop_
_entity.id
_entity.type
_entity.pdbx_description
1 polymer ?
#
loop_
_entity_poly.entity_id
_entity_poly.type
_entity_poly.pdbx_seq_one_letter_code
_entity_poly.pdbx_strand_id
1 'polypeptide(L)'
;SFNVALYDYGLRPVLKGYNAITPEFIRLGARNFFDNLLAPLRFVGNVLQFKFEEAGEEFKRFTANTIMGFGGLMDVASKMGLKK
;
A
#
# COMPACT_ATOMS: atom_id res chain seq x y z
N SER A 1 -5.69 23.98 -18.25
CA SER A 1 -6.14 24.91 -17.19
C SER A 1 -7.27 24.35 -16.33
N PHE A 2 -8.28 23.67 -16.89
CA PHE A 2 -9.41 23.11 -16.11
C PHE A 2 -8.99 22.16 -14.97
N ASN A 3 -8.09 21.19 -15.23
CA ASN A 3 -7.62 20.25 -14.19
C ASN A 3 -6.95 20.95 -13.00
N VAL A 4 -6.22 22.04 -13.24
CA VAL A 4 -5.58 22.83 -12.17
C VAL A 4 -6.62 23.55 -11.34
N ALA A 5 -7.60 24.20 -11.99
CA ALA A 5 -8.69 24.87 -11.28
C ALA A 5 -9.55 23.88 -10.46
N LEU A 6 -9.89 22.73 -11.03
CA LEU A 6 -10.61 21.67 -10.32
C LEU A 6 -9.81 21.13 -9.14
N TYR A 7 -8.49 20.95 -9.31
CA TYR A 7 -7.62 20.51 -8.24
C TYR A 7 -7.54 21.53 -7.10
N ASP A 8 -7.27 22.80 -7.41
CA ASP A 8 -7.05 23.82 -6.39
C ASP A 8 -8.32 24.22 -5.63
N TYR A 9 -9.46 24.32 -6.33
CA TYR A 9 -10.71 24.79 -5.72
C TYR A 9 -11.66 23.66 -5.30
N GLY A 10 -11.53 22.47 -5.89
CA GLY A 10 -12.37 21.31 -5.58
C GLY A 10 -11.64 20.28 -4.72
N LEU A 11 -10.63 19.61 -5.30
CA LEU A 11 -10.00 18.44 -4.68
C LEU A 11 -9.13 18.80 -3.46
N ARG A 12 -8.36 19.89 -3.53
CA ARG A 12 -7.43 20.32 -2.48
C ARG A 12 -8.10 20.65 -1.14
N PRO A 13 -9.21 21.40 -1.07
CA PRO A 13 -9.90 21.63 0.21
C PRO A 13 -10.52 20.35 0.78
N VAL A 14 -11.07 19.47 -0.06
CA VAL A 14 -11.60 18.16 0.36
C VAL A 14 -10.50 17.30 0.97
N LEU A 15 -9.33 17.21 0.32
CA LEU A 15 -8.18 16.48 0.83
C LEU A 15 -7.68 17.05 2.16
N LYS A 16 -7.66 18.38 2.32
CA LYS A 16 -7.31 19.03 3.60
C LYS A 16 -8.29 18.65 4.71
N GLY A 17 -9.60 18.67 4.44
CA GLY A 17 -10.63 18.25 5.39
C GLY A 17 -10.49 16.78 5.79
N TYR A 18 -10.29 15.90 4.80
CA TYR A 18 -10.03 14.48 5.04
C TYR A 18 -8.78 14.24 5.89
N ASN A 19 -7.69 14.96 5.61
CA ASN A 19 -6.44 14.87 6.36
C ASN A 19 -6.55 15.42 7.79
N ALA A 20 -7.43 16.39 8.03
CA ALA A 20 -7.67 16.95 9.36
C ALA A 20 -8.48 16.00 10.26
N ILE A 21 -9.45 15.29 9.68
CA ILE A 21 -10.35 14.38 10.41
C ILE A 21 -9.76 12.98 10.54
N THR A 22 -8.99 12.52 9.55
CA THR A 22 -8.44 11.16 9.51
C THR A 22 -6.99 11.15 9.98
N PRO A 23 -6.69 10.54 11.14
CA PRO A 23 -5.34 10.40 11.63
C PRO A 23 -4.42 9.73 10.61
N GLU A 24 -3.15 10.12 10.62
CA GLU A 24 -2.14 9.59 9.72
C GLU A 24 -2.00 8.06 9.81
N PHE A 25 -2.07 7.48 11.01
CA PHE A 25 -1.98 6.03 11.19
C PHE A 25 -3.10 5.25 10.49
N ILE A 26 -4.33 5.80 10.42
CA ILE A 26 -5.46 5.17 9.73
C ILE A 26 -5.25 5.24 8.22
N ARG A 27 -4.80 6.40 7.70
CA ARG A 27 -4.52 6.59 6.27
C ARG A 27 -3.41 5.66 5.78
N LEU A 28 -2.32 5.55 6.55
CA LEU A 28 -1.24 4.60 6.26
C LEU A 28 -1.70 3.16 6.39
N GLY A 29 -2.47 2.83 7.43
CA GLY A 29 -3.01 1.49 7.64
C GLY A 29 -3.86 1.01 6.47
N ALA A 30 -4.81 1.83 6.03
CA ALA A 30 -5.64 1.54 4.86
C ALA A 30 -4.80 1.36 3.59
N ARG A 31 -3.83 2.25 3.35
CA ARG A 31 -2.93 2.14 2.20
C ARG A 31 -2.14 0.83 2.21
N ASN A 32 -1.57 0.45 3.35
CA ASN A 32 -0.81 -0.79 3.50
C ASN A 32 -1.71 -2.02 3.31
N PHE A 33 -2.92 -1.98 3.84
CA PHE A 33 -3.89 -3.07 3.72
C PHE A 33 -4.24 -3.34 2.25
N PHE A 34 -4.59 -2.30 1.48
CA PHE A 34 -4.88 -2.46 0.06
C PHE A 34 -3.64 -2.90 -0.75
N ASP A 35 -2.45 -2.41 -0.39
CA ASP A 35 -1.20 -2.85 -1.04
C ASP A 35 -0.89 -4.33 -0.76
N ASN A 36 -1.17 -4.81 0.45
CA ASN A 36 -1.04 -6.21 0.84
C ASN A 36 -2.09 -7.10 0.13
N LEU A 37 -3.32 -6.62 -0.03
CA LEU A 37 -4.39 -7.34 -0.72
C LEU A 37 -4.06 -7.60 -2.20
N LEU A 38 -3.30 -6.69 -2.83
CA LEU A 38 -2.86 -6.84 -4.21
C LEU A 38 -1.56 -7.67 -4.36
N ALA A 39 -0.88 -7.99 -3.26
CA ALA A 39 0.38 -8.75 -3.28
C ALA A 39 0.24 -10.14 -3.94
N PRO A 40 -0.84 -10.93 -3.72
CA PRO A 40 -1.01 -12.21 -4.42
C PRO A 40 -1.12 -12.05 -5.93
N LEU A 41 -1.77 -10.98 -6.41
CA LEU A 41 -1.86 -10.70 -7.85
C LEU A 41 -0.49 -10.36 -8.43
N ARG A 42 0.31 -9.54 -7.73
CA ARG A 42 1.69 -9.22 -8.14
C ARG A 42 2.59 -10.45 -8.09
N PHE A 43 2.46 -11.30 -7.07
CA PHE A 43 3.14 -12.59 -6.98
C PHE A 43 2.88 -13.45 -8.21
N VAL A 44 1.61 -13.66 -8.57
CA VAL A 44 1.26 -14.42 -9.77
C VAL A 44 1.84 -13.77 -11.03
N GLY A 45 1.74 -12.44 -11.15
CA GLY A 45 2.35 -11.70 -12.26
C GLY A 45 3.86 -11.88 -12.38
N ASN A 46 4.58 -11.90 -11.26
CA ASN A 46 6.03 -12.10 -11.21
C ASN A 46 6.40 -13.54 -11.56
N VAL A 47 5.65 -14.53 -11.06
CA VAL A 47 5.82 -15.95 -11.43
C VAL A 47 5.63 -16.15 -12.93
N LEU A 48 4.56 -15.58 -13.51
CA LEU A 48 4.30 -15.66 -14.94
C LEU A 48 5.35 -14.95 -15.80
N GLN A 49 6.03 -13.94 -15.24
CA GLN A 49 7.16 -13.26 -15.88
C GLN A 49 8.51 -13.95 -15.65
N PHE A 50 8.54 -15.14 -15.00
CA PHE A 50 9.76 -15.85 -14.59
C PHE A 50 10.68 -15.04 -13.65
N LYS A 51 10.11 -14.09 -12.91
CA LYS A 51 10.77 -13.24 -11.91
C LYS A 51 10.67 -13.86 -10.52
N PHE A 52 11.40 -14.96 -10.32
CA PHE A 52 11.26 -15.77 -9.10
C PHE A 52 11.79 -15.11 -7.84
N GLU A 53 12.81 -14.25 -7.96
CA GLU A 53 13.36 -13.51 -6.82
C GLU A 53 12.33 -12.51 -6.29
N GLU A 54 11.75 -11.71 -7.19
CA GLU A 54 10.71 -10.73 -6.88
C GLU A 54 9.41 -11.38 -6.42
N ALA A 55 9.05 -12.54 -6.98
CA ALA A 55 7.93 -13.34 -6.48
C ALA A 55 8.18 -13.81 -5.04
N GLY A 56 9.39 -14.30 -4.75
CA GLY A 56 9.77 -14.72 -3.39
C GLY A 56 9.73 -13.57 -2.38
N GLU A 57 10.14 -12.37 -2.79
CA GLU A 57 10.04 -11.16 -1.96
C GLU A 57 8.59 -10.75 -1.69
N GLU A 58 7.74 -10.65 -2.71
CA GLU A 58 6.31 -10.34 -2.55
C GLU A 58 5.61 -11.35 -1.64
N PHE A 59 5.93 -12.64 -1.77
CA PHE A 59 5.38 -13.67 -0.90
C PHE A 59 5.78 -13.47 0.56
N LYS A 60 7.07 -13.26 0.85
CA LYS A 60 7.57 -13.00 2.21
C LYS A 60 6.90 -11.77 2.82
N ARG A 61 6.80 -10.68 2.04
CA ARG A 61 6.15 -9.44 2.48
C ARG A 61 4.67 -9.69 2.81
N PHE A 62 3.95 -10.36 1.92
CA PHE A 62 2.54 -10.69 2.11
C PHE A 62 2.31 -11.52 3.38
N THR A 63 3.11 -12.57 3.58
CA THR A 63 3.01 -13.42 4.78
C THR A 63 3.33 -12.65 6.05
N ALA A 64 4.42 -11.87 6.07
CA ALA A 64 4.81 -11.09 7.24
C ALA A 64 3.76 -10.01 7.59
N ASN A 65 3.28 -9.26 6.60
CA ASN A 65 2.29 -8.21 6.79
C ASN A 65 0.91 -8.78 7.16
N THR A 66 0.53 -9.94 6.64
CA THR A 66 -0.75 -10.58 6.98
C THR A 66 -0.75 -11.18 8.39
N ILE A 67 0.31 -11.91 8.77
CA ILE A 67 0.37 -12.62 10.06
C ILE A 67 0.72 -11.66 11.21
N MET A 68 1.78 -10.86 11.05
CA MET A 68 2.30 -9.99 12.11
C MET A 68 1.81 -8.55 12.00
N GLY A 69 1.36 -8.13 10.81
CA GLY A 69 0.92 -6.77 10.53
C GLY A 69 -0.58 -6.52 10.67
N PHE A 70 -1.31 -7.34 11.43
CA PHE A 70 -2.77 -7.29 11.56
C PHE A 70 -3.48 -7.33 10.20
N GLY A 71 -3.18 -8.33 9.37
CA GLY A 71 -3.81 -8.48 8.05
C GLY A 71 -3.33 -7.48 7.00
N GLY A 72 -2.17 -6.85 7.19
CA GLY A 72 -1.56 -5.91 6.25
C GLY A 72 -1.74 -4.43 6.61
N LEU A 73 -2.37 -4.11 7.74
CA LEU A 73 -2.48 -2.73 8.22
C LEU A 73 -1.11 -2.14 8.61
N MET A 74 -0.23 -2.97 9.17
CA MET A 74 1.14 -2.58 9.49
C MET A 74 2.11 -3.22 8.51
N ASP A 75 2.98 -2.41 7.92
CA ASP A 75 4.08 -2.88 7.07
C ASP A 75 5.27 -3.36 7.91
N VAL A 76 5.09 -4.54 8.52
CA VAL A 76 6.13 -5.23 9.32
C VAL A 76 7.26 -5.71 8.43
N ALA A 77 6.97 -6.09 7.18
CA ALA A 77 7.95 -6.54 6.21
C ALA A 77 9.06 -5.50 5.97
N SER A 78 8.69 -4.23 5.81
CA SER A 78 9.68 -3.14 5.69
C SER A 78 10.51 -2.95 6.96
N LYS A 79 9.93 -3.17 8.15
CA LYS A 79 10.69 -3.15 9.42
C LYS A 79 11.67 -4.31 9.55
N MET A 80 11.39 -5.43 8.88
CA MET A 80 12.27 -6.60 8.81
C MET A 80 13.37 -6.48 7.74
N GLY A 81 13.44 -5.35 7.02
CA GLY A 81 14.44 -5.12 5.98
C GLY A 81 14.16 -5.86 4.66
N LEU A 82 12.93 -6.34 4.45
CA LEU A 82 12.55 -6.92 3.16
C LEU A 82 12.49 -5.82 2.11
N LYS A 83 13.14 -6.06 0.98
CA LYS A 83 13.06 -5.18 -0.18
C LYS A 83 11.64 -5.15 -0.72
N LYS A 84 11.27 -4.02 -1.30
CA LYS A 84 9.97 -3.78 -1.92
C LYS A 84 10.15 -3.73 -3.42
#